data_AF-A0A6N8V6Z8-F1
#
_entry.id   AF-A0A6N8V6Z8-F1
#
_cell.length_a   1.000
_cell.length_b   1.000
_cell.length_c   1.000
_cell.angle_alpha   90.00
_cell.angle_beta   90.00
_cell.angle_gamma   90.00
#
_symmetry.space_group_name_H-M   'P 1'
#
loop_
_entity.id
_entity.type
_entity.pdbx_description
1 polymer ?
#
loop_
_entity_poly.entity_id
_entity_poly.type
_entity_poly.pdbx_seq_one_letter_code
_entity_poly.pdbx_strand_id
1 'polypeptide(L)'
;MIDPLASRLSVFKPTGELVTEVAVPRVFEPLSPIAETTVGTYMPDILSNKKILAAVDLSAGAVLWRRELRMPSDIGLPSECGLSWGAMSQGEVLAFGACHSQLLFYGAGGEGEVIVTEAPTYTGELPNQRDIDEYREGVGFLYRDGVVPDAAVQAFAQRRRVDRITGRAMTYDASQRLWVGAGRNRDRSSSLDLYLDMAFLGTVEVQDRMLGFDVLDGTLVVLVERGLDEDADRDGMPDRGVDWYDVRDIGLSRE
;
A
#
# COMPACT_ATOMS: atom_id res chain seq x y z
N MET A 1 15.83 -5.28 0.00
CA MET A 1 15.33 -4.88 1.33
C MET A 1 15.68 -3.42 1.56
N ILE A 2 14.75 -2.62 2.08
CA ILE A 2 15.04 -1.22 2.44
C ILE A 2 15.04 -1.12 3.95
N ASP A 3 16.12 -0.57 4.49
CA ASP A 3 16.18 -0.11 5.88
C ASP A 3 15.90 1.41 5.88
N PRO A 4 14.69 1.84 6.24
CA PRO A 4 14.32 3.25 6.21
C PRO A 4 15.03 4.08 7.28
N LEU A 5 15.53 3.45 8.36
CA LEU A 5 16.28 4.13 9.42
C LEU A 5 17.74 4.34 9.01
N ALA A 6 18.34 3.33 8.38
CA ALA A 6 19.68 3.44 7.80
C ALA A 6 19.72 4.21 6.48
N SER A 7 18.56 4.53 5.90
CA SER A 7 18.43 5.18 4.57
C SER A 7 19.18 4.39 3.49
N ARG A 8 18.96 3.08 3.49
CA ARG A 8 19.75 2.14 2.67
C ARG A 8 18.87 1.12 1.98
N LEU A 9 19.19 0.86 0.72
CA LEU A 9 18.65 -0.25 -0.05
C LEU A 9 19.73 -1.33 -0.19
N SER A 10 19.43 -2.53 0.28
CA SER A 10 20.29 -3.71 0.14
C SER A 10 19.67 -4.66 -0.87
N VAL A 11 20.45 -5.05 -1.89
CA VAL A 11 20.06 -6.00 -2.94
C VAL A 11 20.75 -7.33 -2.66
N PHE A 12 19.99 -8.41 -2.72
CA PHE A 12 20.48 -9.77 -2.44
C PHE A 12 20.22 -10.67 -3.65
N LYS A 13 21.08 -11.66 -3.85
CA LYS A 13 20.79 -12.79 -4.75
C LYS A 13 19.65 -13.63 -4.16
N PRO A 14 18.97 -14.45 -4.97
CA PRO A 14 17.98 -15.42 -4.47
C PRO A 14 18.53 -16.36 -3.38
N THR A 15 19.84 -16.62 -3.38
CA THR A 15 20.55 -17.41 -2.36
C THR A 15 20.69 -16.71 -1.01
N GLY A 16 20.29 -15.43 -0.90
CA GLY A 16 20.46 -14.60 0.29
C GLY A 16 21.81 -13.88 0.38
N GLU A 17 22.71 -14.06 -0.57
CA GLU A 17 23.99 -13.35 -0.62
C GLU A 17 23.78 -11.87 -0.93
N LEU A 18 24.39 -10.97 -0.15
CA LEU A 18 24.36 -9.54 -0.40
C LEU A 18 25.13 -9.19 -1.68
N VAL A 19 24.47 -8.55 -2.63
CA VAL A 19 25.05 -8.09 -3.91
C VAL A 19 25.59 -6.69 -3.78
N THR A 20 24.78 -5.76 -3.26
CA THR A 20 25.14 -4.35 -3.11
C THR A 20 24.31 -3.69 -2.03
N GLU A 21 24.86 -2.61 -1.46
CA GLU A 21 24.14 -1.69 -0.60
C GLU A 21 24.29 -0.27 -1.12
N VAL A 22 23.17 0.43 -1.18
CA VAL A 22 23.06 1.71 -1.85
C VAL A 22 22.42 2.70 -0.90
N ALA A 23 23.03 3.88 -0.75
CA ALA A 23 22.39 4.97 -0.04
C ALA A 23 21.15 5.43 -0.83
N VAL A 24 20.01 5.51 -0.16
CA VAL A 24 18.76 6.04 -0.70
C VAL A 24 18.27 7.17 0.21
N PRO A 25 17.38 8.06 -0.26
CA PRO A 25 16.74 9.01 0.63
C PRO A 25 16.11 8.33 1.86
N ARG A 26 16.05 9.04 2.99
CA ARG A 26 15.42 8.52 4.20
C ARG A 26 13.93 8.27 3.94
N VAL A 27 13.41 7.14 4.41
CA VAL A 27 12.01 6.71 4.16
C VAL A 27 11.68 6.60 2.66
N PHE A 28 12.62 6.08 1.86
CA PHE A 28 12.40 5.83 0.44
C PHE A 28 11.53 4.58 0.22
N GLU A 29 10.47 4.75 -0.55
CA GLU A 29 9.47 3.75 -0.90
C GLU A 29 9.50 3.54 -2.43
N PRO A 30 10.00 2.41 -2.95
CA PRO A 30 10.04 2.14 -4.37
C PRO A 30 8.63 1.91 -4.91
N LEU A 31 8.33 2.49 -6.07
CA LEU A 31 7.03 2.35 -6.73
C LEU A 31 7.06 1.32 -7.87
N SER A 32 8.26 0.99 -8.35
CA SER A 32 8.51 0.03 -9.42
C SER A 32 9.34 -1.16 -8.90
N PRO A 33 9.37 -2.28 -9.64
CA PRO A 33 10.40 -3.30 -9.44
C PRO A 33 11.80 -2.68 -9.42
N ILE A 34 12.68 -3.24 -8.59
CA ILE A 34 14.04 -2.76 -8.40
C ILE A 34 14.90 -3.21 -9.60
N ALA A 35 15.41 -2.25 -10.35
CA ALA A 35 16.33 -2.43 -11.46
C ALA A 35 17.59 -1.55 -11.27
N GLU A 36 18.44 -1.39 -12.29
CA GLU A 36 19.63 -0.51 -12.22
C GLU A 36 19.28 0.91 -11.75
N THR A 37 18.13 1.42 -12.19
CA THR A 37 17.49 2.61 -11.63
C THR A 37 16.19 2.19 -10.97
N THR A 38 15.92 2.72 -9.78
CA THR A 38 14.62 2.55 -9.11
C THR A 38 13.93 3.90 -8.97
N VAL A 39 12.64 3.95 -9.31
CA VAL A 39 11.81 5.12 -9.03
C VAL A 39 11.04 4.86 -7.74
N GLY A 40 11.03 5.86 -6.87
CA GLY A 40 10.36 5.78 -5.59
C GLY A 40 9.96 7.14 -5.07
N THR A 41 9.22 7.14 -3.97
CA THR A 41 8.91 8.35 -3.22
C THR A 41 9.63 8.39 -1.89
N TYR A 42 9.86 9.59 -1.37
CA TYR A 42 10.28 9.77 0.02
C TYR A 42 9.72 11.07 0.58
N MET A 43 9.70 11.18 1.91
CA MET A 43 9.42 12.44 2.60
C MET A 43 10.74 13.06 3.05
N PRO A 44 11.06 14.30 2.66
CA PRO A 44 12.34 14.92 2.98
C PRO A 44 12.51 15.13 4.49
N ASP A 45 11.41 15.35 5.21
CA ASP A 45 11.36 15.33 6.66
C ASP A 45 9.99 14.84 7.16
N ILE A 46 9.94 14.38 8.42
CA ILE A 46 8.75 13.77 9.04
C ILE A 46 7.61 14.79 9.26
N LEU A 47 7.93 16.08 9.33
CA LEU A 47 6.98 17.16 9.56
C LEU A 47 6.48 17.79 8.25
N SER A 48 7.14 17.51 7.13
CA SER A 48 6.81 18.04 5.82
C SER A 48 5.56 17.34 5.31
N ASN A 49 4.56 18.12 4.90
CA ASN A 49 3.46 17.59 4.11
C ASN A 49 3.85 17.56 2.63
N LYS A 50 5.01 16.97 2.31
CA LYS A 50 5.56 16.90 0.96
C LYS A 50 6.00 15.48 0.65
N LYS A 51 5.60 14.96 -0.51
CA LYS A 51 6.10 13.69 -1.04
C LYS A 51 6.92 13.97 -2.29
N ILE A 52 8.19 13.56 -2.28
CA ILE A 52 9.12 13.74 -3.39
C ILE A 52 9.23 12.44 -4.16
N LEU A 53 8.98 12.49 -5.46
CA LEU A 53 9.30 11.42 -6.40
C LEU A 53 10.76 11.55 -6.83
N ALA A 54 11.52 10.47 -6.83
CA ALA A 54 12.90 10.46 -7.27
C ALA A 54 13.27 9.17 -7.98
N ALA A 55 14.14 9.29 -8.99
CA ALA A 55 14.88 8.17 -9.54
C ALA A 55 16.26 8.08 -8.88
N VAL A 56 16.62 6.87 -8.45
CA VAL A 56 17.91 6.58 -7.83
C VAL A 56 18.64 5.55 -8.69
N ASP A 57 19.85 5.88 -9.11
CA ASP A 57 20.80 4.95 -9.70
C ASP A 57 21.37 4.06 -8.59
N LEU A 58 21.12 2.76 -8.67
CA LEU A 58 21.53 1.79 -7.67
C LEU A 58 22.99 1.38 -7.78
N SER A 59 23.66 1.65 -8.90
CA SER A 59 25.10 1.39 -9.03
C SER A 59 25.92 2.44 -8.28
N ALA A 60 25.48 3.69 -8.33
CA ALA A 60 26.18 4.84 -7.75
C ALA A 60 25.58 5.34 -6.43
N GLY A 61 24.35 4.96 -6.10
CA GLY A 61 23.58 5.55 -5.00
C GLY A 61 23.28 7.04 -5.19
N ALA A 62 23.17 7.46 -6.45
CA ALA A 62 22.96 8.85 -6.82
C ALA A 62 21.49 9.09 -7.17
N VAL A 63 20.93 10.18 -6.65
CA VAL A 63 19.62 10.67 -7.09
C VAL A 63 19.81 11.32 -8.46
N LEU A 64 19.21 10.72 -9.49
CA LEU A 64 19.30 11.21 -10.88
C LEU A 64 18.42 12.45 -11.09
N TRP A 65 17.20 12.40 -10.56
CA TRP A 65 16.26 13.51 -10.60
C TRP A 65 15.27 13.42 -9.43
N ARG A 66 14.63 14.54 -9.14
CA ARG A 66 13.55 14.63 -8.14
C ARG A 66 12.43 15.55 -8.62
N ARG A 67 11.20 15.25 -8.24
CA ARG A 67 10.00 16.04 -8.53
C ARG A 67 9.11 16.06 -7.29
N GLU A 68 8.55 17.21 -6.96
CA GLU A 68 7.56 17.30 -5.89
C GLU A 68 6.21 16.82 -6.43
N LEU A 69 5.56 15.91 -5.71
CA LEU A 69 4.19 15.50 -6.03
C LEU A 69 3.22 16.50 -5.40
N ARG A 70 2.16 16.83 -6.15
CA ARG A 70 1.01 17.56 -5.58
C ARG A 70 0.37 16.70 -4.51
N MET A 71 0.18 17.23 -3.32
CA MET A 71 -0.50 16.54 -2.24
C MET A 71 -2.02 16.53 -2.47
N PRO A 72 -2.78 15.63 -1.82
CA PRO A 72 -4.24 15.59 -1.95
C PRO A 72 -4.90 16.96 -1.68
N SER A 73 -4.39 17.72 -0.71
CA SER A 73 -4.86 19.08 -0.42
C SER A 73 -4.70 20.05 -1.59
N ASP A 74 -3.66 19.90 -2.40
CA ASP A 74 -3.36 20.78 -3.53
C ASP A 74 -4.32 20.57 -4.71
N ILE A 75 -5.06 19.46 -4.69
CA ILE A 75 -6.05 19.08 -5.71
C ILE A 75 -7.49 19.09 -5.16
N GLY A 76 -7.71 19.70 -3.99
CA GLY A 76 -9.04 19.91 -3.41
C GLY A 76 -9.57 18.79 -2.52
N LEU A 77 -8.75 17.80 -2.17
CA LEU A 77 -9.11 16.80 -1.15
C LEU A 77 -8.88 17.35 0.27
N PRO A 78 -9.54 16.80 1.30
CA PRO A 78 -9.33 17.21 2.69
C PRO A 78 -7.85 17.14 3.10
N SER A 79 -7.40 18.04 3.98
CA SER A 79 -5.98 18.16 4.34
C SER A 79 -5.45 16.99 5.17
N GLU A 80 -6.35 16.24 5.82
CA GLU A 80 -6.04 14.98 6.48
C GLU A 80 -5.73 13.84 5.51
N CYS A 81 -6.01 14.01 4.22
CA CYS A 81 -5.71 13.03 3.19
C CYS A 81 -4.23 13.15 2.79
N GLY A 82 -3.44 12.13 3.15
CA GLY A 82 -2.07 11.96 2.67
C GLY A 82 -1.99 11.00 1.48
N LEU A 83 -0.85 10.98 0.82
CA LEU A 83 -0.49 9.91 -0.12
C LEU A 83 0.06 8.73 0.68
N SER A 84 -0.61 7.59 0.58
CA SER A 84 -0.17 6.34 1.18
C SER A 84 0.73 5.56 0.20
N TRP A 85 0.53 4.25 0.05
CA TRP A 85 1.27 3.41 -0.88
C TRP A 85 1.00 3.81 -2.32
N GLY A 86 2.00 3.64 -3.17
CA GLY A 86 1.85 3.84 -4.60
C GLY A 86 2.55 2.80 -5.44
N ALA A 87 2.23 2.82 -6.72
CA ALA A 87 2.83 1.99 -7.75
C ALA A 87 3.03 2.79 -9.03
N MET A 88 4.04 2.42 -9.81
CA MET A 88 4.33 3.03 -11.10
C MET A 88 4.12 2.01 -12.23
N SER A 89 3.36 2.40 -13.24
CA SER A 89 3.19 1.64 -14.48
C SER A 89 4.43 1.76 -15.38
N GLN A 90 4.51 0.93 -16.42
CA GLN A 90 5.55 1.05 -17.46
C GLN A 90 5.42 2.33 -18.28
N GLY A 91 4.20 2.91 -18.36
CA GLY A 91 3.94 4.19 -19.01
C GLY A 91 4.19 5.41 -18.12
N GLU A 92 4.91 5.25 -17.01
CA GLU A 92 5.21 6.30 -16.01
C GLU A 92 3.98 6.90 -15.30
N VAL A 93 2.79 6.34 -15.49
CA VAL A 93 1.61 6.68 -14.68
C VAL A 93 1.83 6.19 -13.27
N LEU A 94 1.69 7.10 -12.30
CA LEU A 94 1.80 6.81 -10.87
C LEU A 94 0.40 6.70 -10.29
N ALA A 95 0.14 5.64 -9.54
CA ALA A 95 -1.06 5.49 -8.74
C ALA A 95 -0.70 5.59 -7.26
N PHE A 96 -1.52 6.30 -6.47
CA PHE A 96 -1.39 6.37 -5.01
C PHE A 96 -2.75 6.22 -4.35
N GLY A 97 -2.79 5.48 -3.25
CA GLY A 97 -3.94 5.48 -2.35
C GLY A 97 -4.00 6.77 -1.52
N ALA A 98 -5.18 7.35 -1.38
CA ALA A 98 -5.47 8.43 -0.46
C ALA A 98 -6.53 8.01 0.57
N CYS A 99 -7.04 8.97 1.34
CA CYS A 99 -8.13 8.74 2.27
C CYS A 99 -9.39 8.23 1.55
N HIS A 100 -10.30 7.59 2.30
CA HIS A 100 -11.62 7.20 1.81
C HIS A 100 -11.61 6.32 0.54
N SER A 101 -10.58 5.47 0.38
CA SER A 101 -10.42 4.60 -0.79
C SER A 101 -10.36 5.35 -2.12
N GLN A 102 -9.88 6.60 -2.08
CA GLN A 102 -9.57 7.35 -3.28
C GLN A 102 -8.23 6.89 -3.85
N LEU A 103 -8.16 6.78 -5.17
CA LEU A 103 -6.95 6.55 -5.93
C LEU A 103 -6.63 7.80 -6.76
N LEU A 104 -5.38 8.24 -6.66
CA LEU A 104 -4.84 9.38 -7.39
C LEU A 104 -3.90 8.87 -8.47
N PHE A 105 -4.18 9.24 -9.72
CA PHE A 105 -3.36 8.91 -10.88
C PHE A 105 -2.64 10.16 -11.39
N TYR A 106 -1.32 10.16 -11.31
CA TYR A 106 -0.48 11.23 -11.83
C TYR A 106 0.04 10.86 -13.22
N GLY A 107 0.00 11.82 -14.16
CA GLY A 107 0.51 11.65 -15.51
C GLY A 107 -0.45 10.96 -16.49
N ALA A 108 -1.62 10.51 -16.04
CA ALA A 108 -2.60 9.83 -16.89
C ALA A 108 -3.38 10.77 -17.83
N GLY A 109 -3.53 12.06 -17.48
CA GLY A 109 -4.18 13.06 -18.32
C GLY A 109 -3.22 14.02 -19.06
N GLY A 110 -1.93 13.94 -18.74
CA GLY A 110 -0.90 14.85 -19.25
C GLY A 110 0.01 15.37 -18.14
N GLU A 111 0.94 16.25 -18.51
CA GLU A 111 1.92 16.80 -17.56
C GLU A 111 1.22 17.62 -16.47
N GLY A 112 1.40 17.21 -15.21
CA GLY A 112 0.85 17.91 -14.04
C GLY A 112 -0.63 17.64 -13.75
N GLU A 113 -1.30 16.84 -14.57
CA GLU A 113 -2.68 16.42 -14.32
C GLU A 113 -2.73 15.27 -13.30
N VAL A 114 -3.71 15.36 -12.40
CA VAL A 114 -4.00 14.34 -11.40
C VAL A 114 -5.47 13.95 -11.54
N ILE A 115 -5.71 12.69 -11.87
CA ILE A 115 -7.05 12.12 -11.95
C ILE A 115 -7.36 11.46 -10.61
N VAL A 116 -8.52 11.78 -10.04
CA VAL A 116 -9.00 11.20 -8.79
C VAL A 116 -10.15 10.26 -9.12
N THR A 117 -10.08 9.03 -8.63
CA THR A 117 -11.20 8.09 -8.65
C THR A 117 -11.46 7.57 -7.25
N GLU A 118 -12.70 7.17 -6.99
CA GLU A 118 -13.09 6.48 -5.76
C GLU A 118 -13.30 5.01 -6.09
N ALA A 119 -12.81 4.10 -5.25
CA ALA A 119 -13.06 2.68 -5.43
C ALA A 119 -14.57 2.41 -5.44
N PRO A 120 -15.17 1.88 -6.53
CA PRO A 120 -16.63 1.73 -6.65
C PRO A 120 -17.23 0.81 -5.59
N THR A 121 -16.42 -0.11 -5.06
CA THR A 121 -16.77 -1.11 -4.06
C THR A 121 -16.49 -0.63 -2.63
N TYR A 122 -16.10 0.63 -2.45
CA TYR A 122 -15.84 1.17 -1.13
C TYR A 122 -17.12 1.35 -0.33
N THR A 123 -17.14 0.75 0.85
CA THR A 123 -18.11 1.04 1.90
C THR A 123 -17.34 1.64 3.07
N GLY A 124 -17.68 2.87 3.47
CA GLY A 124 -17.08 3.49 4.64
C GLY A 124 -17.41 2.70 5.89
N GLU A 125 -16.43 1.98 6.44
CA GLU A 125 -16.57 1.23 7.68
C GLU A 125 -16.20 2.10 8.88
N LEU A 126 -16.81 1.82 10.03
CA LEU A 126 -16.39 2.35 11.33
C LEU A 126 -15.47 1.35 12.03
N PRO A 127 -14.53 1.80 12.86
CA PRO A 127 -13.73 0.93 13.71
C PRO A 127 -14.60 -0.05 14.50
N ASN A 128 -14.21 -1.31 14.50
CA ASN A 128 -14.82 -2.33 15.34
C ASN A 128 -14.21 -2.28 16.77
N GLN A 129 -14.67 -3.17 17.66
CA GLN A 129 -14.17 -3.20 19.04
C GLN A 129 -12.67 -3.51 19.11
N ARG A 130 -12.17 -4.38 18.23
CA ARG A 130 -10.75 -4.71 18.15
C ARG A 130 -9.91 -3.51 17.75
N ASP A 131 -10.33 -2.75 16.74
CA ASP A 131 -9.63 -1.53 16.30
C ASP A 131 -9.58 -0.50 17.45
N ILE A 132 -10.66 -0.41 18.24
CA ILE A 132 -10.73 0.48 19.42
C ILE A 132 -9.75 0.02 20.51
N ASP A 133 -9.63 -1.28 20.75
CA ASP A 133 -8.72 -1.84 21.74
C ASP A 133 -7.26 -1.71 21.30
N GLU A 134 -6.95 -2.00 20.03
CA GLU A 134 -5.63 -1.76 19.42
C GLU A 134 -5.26 -0.26 19.48
N TYR A 135 -6.22 0.64 19.25
CA TYR A 135 -6.01 2.07 19.42
C TYR A 135 -5.64 2.42 20.87
N ARG A 136 -6.40 1.92 21.86
CA ARG A 136 -6.14 2.18 23.29
C ARG A 136 -4.74 1.74 23.69
N GLU A 137 -4.34 0.54 23.30
CA GLU A 137 -3.00 0.01 23.55
C GLU A 137 -1.93 0.85 22.84
N GLY A 138 -2.18 1.17 21.56
CA GLY A 138 -1.24 1.86 20.70
C GLY A 138 -0.98 3.32 21.09
N VAL A 139 -1.95 4.05 21.65
CA VAL A 139 -1.76 5.46 22.07
C VAL A 139 -1.63 5.64 23.57
N GLY A 140 -1.77 4.58 24.37
CA GLY A 140 -1.66 4.65 25.83
C GLY A 140 -0.36 5.33 26.29
N PHE A 141 0.75 5.09 25.59
CA PHE A 141 2.05 5.69 25.90
C PHE A 141 2.10 7.22 25.76
N LEU A 142 1.17 7.83 25.01
CA LEU A 142 1.08 9.29 24.86
C LEU A 142 0.42 9.96 26.08
N TYR A 143 -0.21 9.17 26.96
CA TYR A 143 -0.90 9.66 28.14
C TYR A 143 -0.12 9.32 29.41
N ARG A 144 -0.07 10.27 30.34
CA ARG A 144 0.81 10.24 31.53
C ARG A 144 0.64 8.99 32.39
N ASP A 145 -0.57 8.42 32.43
CA ASP A 145 -0.92 7.26 33.26
C ASP A 145 -1.19 6.00 32.42
N GLY A 146 -0.88 6.02 31.11
CA GLY A 146 -1.22 4.92 30.19
C GLY A 146 -2.71 4.83 29.84
N VAL A 147 -3.56 5.64 30.48
CA VAL A 147 -5.01 5.62 30.29
C VAL A 147 -5.42 6.61 29.21
N VAL A 148 -6.01 6.10 28.14
CA VAL A 148 -6.56 6.90 27.04
C VAL A 148 -7.92 7.49 27.46
N PRO A 149 -8.13 8.81 27.36
CA PRO A 149 -9.41 9.42 27.73
C PRO A 149 -10.57 8.90 26.87
N ASP A 150 -11.74 8.67 27.48
CA ASP A 150 -12.94 8.20 26.77
C ASP A 150 -13.32 9.10 25.59
N ALA A 151 -13.16 10.41 25.72
CA ALA A 151 -13.43 11.35 24.62
C ALA A 151 -12.54 11.09 23.39
N ALA A 152 -11.28 10.68 23.59
CA ALA A 152 -10.38 10.33 22.49
C ALA A 152 -10.79 9.00 21.85
N VAL A 153 -11.19 8.03 22.66
CA VAL A 153 -11.71 6.73 22.18
C VAL A 153 -13.00 6.91 21.39
N GLN A 154 -13.94 7.72 21.88
CA GLN A 154 -15.19 8.03 21.17
C GLN A 154 -14.93 8.79 19.87
N ALA A 155 -13.99 9.74 19.88
CA ALA A 155 -13.58 10.43 18.67
C ALA A 155 -12.93 9.46 17.65
N PHE A 156 -12.20 8.44 18.09
CA PHE A 156 -11.67 7.40 17.22
C PHE A 156 -12.77 6.50 16.66
N ALA A 157 -13.69 6.01 17.50
CA ALA A 157 -14.79 5.14 17.09
C ALA A 157 -15.75 5.76 16.07
N GLN A 158 -15.78 7.10 15.97
CA GLN A 158 -16.57 7.84 14.99
C GLN A 158 -15.82 8.16 13.69
N ARG A 159 -14.51 7.91 13.63
CA ARG A 159 -13.74 8.08 12.39
C ARG A 159 -14.00 6.90 11.47
N ARG A 160 -13.83 7.11 10.16
CA ARG A 160 -13.81 5.99 9.21
C ARG A 160 -12.60 5.12 9.52
N ARG A 161 -12.79 3.80 9.45
CA ARG A 161 -11.72 2.82 9.59
C ARG A 161 -10.67 3.09 8.50
N VAL A 162 -9.41 3.17 8.91
CA VAL A 162 -8.28 3.32 8.00
C VAL A 162 -7.48 2.03 8.08
N ASP A 163 -7.90 1.02 7.31
CA ASP A 163 -7.17 -0.23 7.26
C ASP A 163 -5.93 -0.10 6.39
N ARG A 164 -4.80 -0.47 6.99
CA ARG A 164 -3.51 -0.46 6.33
C ARG A 164 -3.10 -1.88 6.01
N ILE A 165 -3.04 -2.25 4.74
CA ILE A 165 -2.36 -3.47 4.33
C ILE A 165 -0.87 -3.21 4.52
N THR A 166 -0.26 -3.98 5.42
CA THR A 166 1.17 -3.86 5.73
C THR A 166 1.98 -4.26 4.48
N GLY A 167 3.17 -3.72 4.28
CA GLY A 167 3.97 -4.03 3.08
C GLY A 167 3.47 -3.35 1.80
N ARG A 168 3.38 -4.11 0.69
CA ARG A 168 2.99 -3.61 -0.64
C ARG A 168 1.48 -3.75 -0.82
N ALA A 169 0.76 -2.64 -0.69
CA ALA A 169 -0.70 -2.58 -0.86
C ALA A 169 -1.14 -2.30 -2.31
N MET A 170 -0.20 -2.08 -3.23
CA MET A 170 -0.49 -1.71 -4.62
C MET A 170 0.64 -2.15 -5.56
N THR A 171 0.29 -2.70 -6.74
CA THR A 171 1.26 -3.07 -7.78
C THR A 171 0.62 -3.08 -9.17
N TYR A 172 1.43 -2.88 -10.20
CA TYR A 172 1.04 -3.15 -11.59
C TYR A 172 1.54 -4.55 -11.99
N ASP A 173 0.70 -5.29 -12.71
CA ASP A 173 1.13 -6.54 -13.33
C ASP A 173 1.74 -6.35 -14.72
N ALA A 174 2.18 -7.45 -15.34
CA ALA A 174 2.78 -7.45 -16.67
C ALA A 174 1.84 -6.92 -17.78
N SER A 175 0.52 -7.00 -17.56
CA SER A 175 -0.51 -6.50 -18.48
C SER A 175 -0.92 -5.06 -18.18
N GLN A 176 -0.18 -4.34 -17.32
CA GLN A 176 -0.47 -2.97 -16.91
C GLN A 176 -1.80 -2.82 -16.16
N ARG A 177 -2.32 -3.90 -15.58
CA ARG A 177 -3.46 -3.81 -14.66
C ARG A 177 -2.94 -3.40 -13.30
N LEU A 178 -3.57 -2.40 -12.70
CA LEU A 178 -3.29 -1.98 -11.34
C LEU A 178 -4.09 -2.84 -10.36
N TRP A 179 -3.39 -3.46 -9.43
CA TRP A 179 -3.95 -4.22 -8.32
C TRP A 179 -3.83 -3.41 -7.05
N VAL A 180 -4.95 -3.19 -6.35
CA VAL A 180 -5.04 -2.37 -5.14
C VAL A 180 -5.63 -3.21 -4.02
N GLY A 181 -4.88 -3.42 -2.97
CA GLY A 181 -5.41 -4.01 -1.74
C GLY A 181 -6.44 -3.09 -1.11
N ALA A 182 -7.68 -3.56 -0.99
CA ALA A 182 -8.76 -2.83 -0.37
C ALA A 182 -8.86 -3.17 1.12
N GLY A 183 -9.09 -2.14 1.94
CA GLY A 183 -9.20 -2.28 3.40
C GLY A 183 -10.50 -2.88 3.90
N ARG A 184 -11.52 -3.07 3.04
CA ARG A 184 -12.86 -3.52 3.45
C ARG A 184 -12.88 -4.97 3.96
N ASN A 185 -13.78 -5.26 4.89
CA ASN A 185 -14.05 -6.60 5.45
C ASN A 185 -12.82 -7.36 5.98
N ARG A 186 -11.76 -6.65 6.40
CA ARG A 186 -10.45 -7.24 6.70
C ARG A 186 -10.45 -8.26 7.86
N ASP A 187 -11.46 -8.23 8.71
CA ASP A 187 -11.55 -9.14 9.85
C ASP A 187 -11.85 -10.59 9.43
N ARG A 188 -12.34 -10.82 8.21
CA ARG A 188 -12.74 -12.15 7.73
C ARG A 188 -12.12 -12.55 6.40
N SER A 189 -11.85 -11.58 5.55
CA SER A 189 -11.41 -11.78 4.17
C SER A 189 -10.57 -10.59 3.74
N SER A 190 -9.95 -10.63 2.58
CA SER A 190 -9.31 -9.47 1.97
C SER A 190 -9.76 -9.29 0.54
N SER A 191 -9.66 -8.07 0.04
CA SER A 191 -10.09 -7.75 -1.31
C SER A 191 -8.98 -7.05 -2.07
N LEU A 192 -8.93 -7.31 -3.38
CA LEU A 192 -8.06 -6.66 -4.35
C LEU A 192 -8.95 -6.04 -5.42
N ASP A 193 -8.90 -4.72 -5.57
CA ASP A 193 -9.55 -4.00 -6.65
C ASP A 193 -8.61 -3.91 -7.85
N LEU A 194 -9.15 -4.20 -9.03
CA LEU A 194 -8.40 -4.23 -10.28
C LEU A 194 -8.81 -3.05 -11.15
N TYR A 195 -7.82 -2.41 -11.75
CA TYR A 195 -8.03 -1.30 -12.69
C TYR A 195 -7.20 -1.49 -13.96
N LEU A 196 -7.73 -1.03 -15.09
CA LEU A 196 -7.02 -0.88 -16.35
C LEU A 196 -7.26 0.53 -16.87
N ASP A 197 -6.20 1.28 -17.15
CA ASP A 197 -6.28 2.68 -17.60
C ASP A 197 -7.23 3.52 -16.72
N MET A 198 -7.15 3.32 -15.40
CA MET A 198 -7.99 3.94 -14.35
C MET A 198 -9.45 3.44 -14.29
N ALA A 199 -9.91 2.65 -15.27
CA ALA A 199 -11.22 2.04 -15.24
C ALA A 199 -11.23 0.83 -14.30
N PHE A 200 -12.20 0.79 -13.40
CA PHE A 200 -12.40 -0.36 -12.51
C PHE A 200 -12.85 -1.58 -13.31
N LEU A 201 -12.12 -2.69 -13.18
CA LEU A 201 -12.43 -3.95 -13.84
C LEU A 201 -13.24 -4.90 -12.95
N GLY A 202 -13.00 -4.86 -11.64
CA GLY A 202 -13.63 -5.77 -10.70
C GLY A 202 -12.83 -5.94 -9.41
N THR A 203 -13.32 -6.84 -8.58
CA THR A 203 -12.72 -7.20 -7.30
C THR A 203 -12.41 -8.68 -7.27
N VAL A 204 -11.23 -9.03 -6.76
CA VAL A 204 -10.88 -10.38 -6.33
C VAL A 204 -10.97 -10.44 -4.81
N GLU A 205 -11.67 -11.45 -4.30
CA GLU A 205 -11.74 -11.73 -2.87
C GLU A 205 -10.75 -12.84 -2.52
N VAL A 206 -9.97 -12.61 -1.47
CA VAL A 206 -9.09 -13.57 -0.82
C VAL A 206 -9.78 -14.00 0.45
N GLN A 207 -9.93 -15.31 0.65
CA GLN A 207 -10.66 -15.85 1.79
C GLN A 207 -10.04 -15.44 3.13
N ASP A 208 -8.72 -15.34 3.20
CA ASP A 208 -7.97 -15.05 4.43
C ASP A 208 -7.56 -13.57 4.53
N ARG A 209 -7.02 -13.18 5.70
CA ARG A 209 -6.53 -11.82 5.95
C ARG A 209 -5.20 -11.60 5.23
N MET A 210 -5.20 -10.74 4.23
CA MET A 210 -4.01 -10.36 3.48
C MET A 210 -3.07 -9.47 4.32
N LEU A 211 -1.81 -9.90 4.38
CA LEU A 211 -0.69 -9.16 4.95
C LEU A 211 0.14 -8.45 3.87
N GLY A 212 -0.01 -8.85 2.61
CA GLY A 212 0.68 -8.27 1.46
C GLY A 212 0.51 -9.18 0.24
N PHE A 213 0.80 -8.66 -0.95
CA PHE A 213 0.69 -9.44 -2.18
C PHE A 213 1.67 -8.95 -3.25
N ASP A 214 1.87 -9.78 -4.27
CA ASP A 214 2.50 -9.39 -5.53
C ASP A 214 1.87 -10.16 -6.71
N VAL A 215 2.09 -9.67 -7.93
CA VAL A 215 1.62 -10.33 -9.14
C VAL A 215 2.80 -10.55 -10.09
N LEU A 216 3.13 -11.82 -10.35
CA LEU A 216 4.30 -12.24 -11.11
C LEU A 216 3.87 -13.17 -12.23
N ASP A 217 4.14 -12.78 -13.49
CA ASP A 217 3.86 -13.58 -14.69
C ASP A 217 2.43 -14.17 -14.74
N GLY A 218 1.45 -13.38 -14.32
CA GLY A 218 0.04 -13.79 -14.30
C GLY A 218 -0.34 -14.67 -13.11
N THR A 219 0.52 -14.77 -12.09
CA THR A 219 0.24 -15.43 -10.82
C THR A 219 0.12 -14.38 -9.72
N LEU A 220 -1.02 -14.34 -9.03
CA LEU A 220 -1.20 -13.56 -7.81
C LEU A 220 -0.67 -14.37 -6.62
N VAL A 221 0.24 -13.77 -5.86
CA VAL A 221 0.85 -14.34 -4.67
C VAL A 221 0.41 -13.53 -3.47
N VAL A 222 -0.25 -14.16 -2.50
CA VAL A 222 -0.80 -13.46 -1.33
C VAL A 222 -0.21 -14.04 -0.07
N LEU A 223 0.41 -13.17 0.74
CA LEU A 223 0.78 -13.51 2.11
C LEU A 223 -0.47 -13.35 2.98
N VAL A 224 -0.90 -14.44 3.60
CA VAL A 224 -2.15 -14.48 4.37
C VAL A 224 -1.90 -14.82 5.83
N GLU A 225 -2.79 -14.32 6.68
CA GLU A 225 -3.00 -14.75 8.05
C GLU A 225 -4.37 -15.43 8.12
N ARG A 226 -4.38 -16.71 8.47
CA ARG A 226 -5.57 -17.57 8.52
C ARG A 226 -6.23 -17.44 9.88
N GLY A 227 -7.52 -17.80 9.93
CA GLY A 227 -8.43 -17.66 11.08
C GLY A 227 -7.73 -17.50 12.43
N LEU A 228 -7.94 -16.35 13.08
CA LEU A 228 -7.46 -16.06 14.43
C LEU A 228 -8.40 -16.63 15.51
N ASP A 229 -9.37 -17.46 15.11
CA ASP A 229 -10.31 -18.07 16.02
C ASP A 229 -9.57 -19.12 16.86
N GLU A 230 -9.87 -19.21 18.16
CA GLU A 230 -9.17 -20.08 19.12
C GLU A 230 -9.18 -21.59 18.76
N ASP A 231 -9.95 -21.98 17.74
CA ASP A 231 -10.05 -23.34 17.20
C ASP A 231 -9.21 -23.59 15.93
N ALA A 232 -8.58 -22.57 15.31
CA ALA A 232 -7.86 -22.72 14.02
C ALA A 232 -6.66 -23.68 14.08
N ASP A 233 -6.04 -23.82 15.26
CA ASP A 233 -4.97 -24.79 15.53
C ASP A 233 -5.41 -26.26 15.40
N ARG A 234 -6.73 -26.55 15.41
CA ARG A 234 -7.24 -27.94 15.31
C ARG A 234 -7.11 -28.53 13.91
N ASP A 235 -6.99 -27.68 12.89
CA ASP A 235 -7.01 -28.08 11.49
C ASP A 235 -5.60 -28.43 10.99
N GLY A 236 -4.56 -28.17 11.80
CA GLY A 236 -3.16 -28.39 11.45
C GLY A 236 -2.62 -27.42 10.39
N MET A 237 -3.38 -26.38 10.06
CA MET A 237 -2.98 -25.33 9.11
C MET A 237 -2.17 -24.26 9.85
N PRO A 238 -1.02 -23.82 9.30
CA PRO A 238 -0.27 -22.74 9.93
C PRO A 238 -1.04 -21.41 9.81
N ASP A 239 -1.03 -20.63 10.89
CA ASP A 239 -1.64 -19.29 10.99
C ASP A 239 -1.20 -18.34 9.88
N ARG A 240 0.00 -18.56 9.33
CA ARG A 240 0.53 -17.76 8.21
C ARG A 240 0.88 -18.65 7.04
N GLY A 241 0.49 -18.19 5.86
CA GLY A 241 0.68 -18.94 4.63
C GLY A 241 0.93 -18.03 3.45
N VAL A 242 1.29 -18.67 2.34
CA VAL A 242 1.34 -18.02 1.03
C VAL A 242 0.37 -18.76 0.12
N ASP A 243 -0.61 -18.04 -0.39
CA ASP A 243 -1.57 -18.55 -1.36
C ASP A 243 -1.19 -18.07 -2.76
N TRP A 244 -1.47 -18.90 -3.76
CA TRP A 244 -1.11 -18.66 -5.15
C TRP A 244 -2.34 -18.85 -6.04
N TYR A 245 -2.61 -17.89 -6.91
CA TYR A 245 -3.77 -17.89 -7.79
C TYR A 245 -3.33 -17.60 -9.23
N ASP A 246 -3.83 -18.37 -10.20
CA ASP A 246 -3.66 -18.04 -11.62
C ASP A 246 -4.64 -16.95 -12.01
N VAL A 247 -4.12 -15.81 -12.47
CA VAL A 247 -4.89 -14.59 -12.79
C VAL A 247 -4.68 -14.13 -14.23
N ARG A 248 -4.19 -15.02 -15.09
CA ARG A 248 -3.94 -14.73 -16.52
C ARG A 248 -5.22 -14.36 -17.26
N ASP A 249 -6.35 -14.98 -16.92
CA ASP A 249 -7.62 -14.81 -17.65
C ASP A 249 -8.55 -13.75 -17.05
N ILE A 250 -8.16 -13.08 -15.95
CA ILE A 250 -9.02 -12.09 -15.28
C ILE A 250 -9.21 -10.85 -16.15
N GLY A 251 -10.46 -10.47 -16.41
CA GLY A 251 -10.80 -9.28 -17.21
C GLY A 251 -10.77 -9.50 -18.73
N LEU A 252 -10.66 -10.75 -19.21
CA LEU A 252 -10.74 -11.09 -20.64
C LEU A 252 -12.14 -11.52 -21.10
N SER A 253 -13.17 -11.45 -20.25
CA SER A 253 -14.56 -11.59 -20.70
C SER A 253 -14.98 -10.36 -21.49
N ARG A 254 -14.66 -10.37 -22.80
CA ARG A 254 -15.28 -9.51 -23.80
C ARG A 254 -16.76 -9.90 -23.89
N GLU A 255 -17.66 -8.99 -23.52
CA GLU A 255 -19.00 -8.96 -24.12
C GLU A 255 -18.92 -8.51 -25.58
#